data_AF-A0A1N6F124-F1
#
_entry.id   AF-A0A1N6F124-F1
#
_cell.length_a   1.000
_cell.length_b   1.000
_cell.length_c   1.000
_cell.angle_alpha   90.00
_cell.angle_beta   90.00
_cell.angle_gamma   90.00
#
_symmetry.space_group_name_H-M   'P 1'
#
loop_
_entity.id
_entity.type
_entity.pdbx_description
1 polymer ?
#
loop_
_entity_poly.entity_id
_entity_poly.type
_entity_poly.pdbx_seq_one_letter_code
_entity_poly.pdbx_strand_id
1 'polypeptide(L)'
;MPLANTPASYGTVSKSFHWLTVLLILALFPLGKLANGWPYDTQEAFDTKWLLFSLHKTLGVTLFVVALARIGWTLTQPHPRHLNDNRAESLAATTVHWLLYGSIIALPVTGWIEHAASEGYAPILWPFGQDLPFIPKDIPLAVAFAHMHVALTWVILGAVGLHVAGALKHAVIDRDGTLARIWFTRRTPPTPPEARGHGPLPALLAGATLAVALALPFVTGDERSEEPAPAEQSEATDVTEQSEATDVTEQSEATDVNEQSEAAADSHLWAVQSGTIGLTITQMGASVSGSFPDFTATIAYDPEAPGPEKGRADVIISIASLTLGTVAAQAQGPDYFDSARHPTATYAGPIIAGADGTLTVDGTLTIKGHSAPVPLPFTLSIEDDTATASGTTTLDRRTFHVGDSMTDEASLAFPVEIAIEITAIR
;
A
#
# COMPACT_ATOMS: atom_id res chain seq x y z
N MET A 1 19.02 41.86 -15.20
CA MET A 1 18.40 41.81 -13.85
C MET A 1 19.46 41.31 -12.88
N PRO A 2 19.50 41.78 -11.63
CA PRO A 2 20.47 41.29 -10.65
C PRO A 2 20.24 39.80 -10.35
N LEU A 3 21.31 39.03 -10.20
CA LEU A 3 21.23 37.60 -9.84
C LEU A 3 20.85 37.42 -8.35
N ALA A 4 21.44 38.23 -7.48
CA ALA A 4 21.25 38.23 -6.04
C ALA A 4 20.07 39.13 -5.61
N ASN A 5 19.57 38.89 -4.40
CA ASN A 5 18.55 39.73 -3.78
C ASN A 5 19.14 41.09 -3.35
N THR A 6 18.24 42.06 -3.14
CA THR A 6 18.51 43.31 -2.45
C THR A 6 17.47 43.50 -1.34
N PRO A 7 17.64 44.45 -0.41
CA PRO A 7 16.62 44.74 0.60
C PRO A 7 15.24 45.10 0.00
N ALA A 8 15.22 45.59 -1.25
CA ALA A 8 14.01 46.02 -1.94
C ALA A 8 13.44 44.95 -2.90
N SER A 9 14.24 44.03 -3.44
CA SER A 9 13.80 43.11 -4.51
C SER A 9 14.48 41.74 -4.51
N TYR A 10 13.77 40.75 -5.05
CA TYR A 10 14.34 39.44 -5.33
C TYR A 10 15.20 39.46 -6.60
N GLY A 11 16.33 38.77 -6.55
CA GLY A 11 17.17 38.50 -7.71
C GLY A 11 16.60 37.43 -8.63
N THR A 12 17.14 37.33 -9.84
CA THR A 12 16.68 36.36 -10.86
C THR A 12 16.77 34.92 -10.35
N VAL A 13 17.80 34.55 -9.58
CA VAL A 13 17.96 33.18 -9.05
C VAL A 13 16.81 32.83 -8.10
N SER A 14 16.50 33.71 -7.16
CA SER A 14 15.38 33.53 -6.21
C SER A 14 14.03 33.44 -6.93
N LYS A 15 13.82 34.26 -7.97
CA LYS A 15 12.62 34.21 -8.81
C LYS A 15 12.50 32.88 -9.55
N SER A 16 13.60 32.41 -10.16
CA SER A 16 13.61 31.13 -10.86
C SER A 16 13.31 29.96 -9.92
N PHE A 17 13.93 29.92 -8.73
CA PHE A 17 13.60 28.90 -7.73
C PHE A 17 12.13 28.96 -7.32
N HIS A 18 11.58 30.16 -7.08
CA HIS A 18 10.17 30.32 -6.74
C HIS A 18 9.25 29.77 -7.84
N TRP A 19 9.40 30.21 -9.08
CA TRP A 19 8.51 29.80 -10.17
C TRP A 19 8.70 28.33 -10.57
N LEU A 20 9.92 27.79 -10.47
CA LEU A 20 10.15 26.36 -10.63
C LEU A 20 9.44 25.55 -9.54
N THR A 21 9.52 26.00 -8.28
CA THR A 21 8.79 25.39 -7.16
C THR A 21 7.27 25.40 -7.44
N VAL A 22 6.73 26.54 -7.90
CA VAL A 22 5.31 26.66 -8.26
C VAL A 22 4.93 25.67 -9.35
N LEU A 23 5.70 25.59 -10.43
CA LEU A 23 5.44 24.67 -11.54
C LEU A 23 5.44 23.20 -11.07
N LEU A 24 6.42 22.82 -10.24
CA LEU A 24 6.52 21.47 -9.69
C LEU A 24 5.32 21.13 -8.79
N ILE A 25 4.92 22.03 -7.90
CA ILE A 25 3.75 21.82 -7.02
C ILE A 25 2.47 21.69 -7.85
N LEU A 26 2.28 22.53 -8.86
CA LEU A 26 1.12 22.48 -9.75
C LEU A 26 1.06 21.20 -10.60
N ALA A 27 2.21 20.60 -10.93
CA ALA A 27 2.27 19.31 -11.60
C ALA A 27 2.02 18.13 -10.63
N LEU A 28 2.62 18.19 -9.44
CA LEU A 28 2.60 17.10 -8.47
C LEU A 28 1.20 16.81 -7.92
N PHE A 29 0.42 17.83 -7.60
CA PHE A 29 -0.90 17.62 -7.00
C PHE A 29 -1.88 16.88 -7.93
N PRO A 30 -2.13 17.34 -9.18
CA PRO A 30 -2.95 16.59 -10.13
C PRO A 30 -2.40 15.19 -10.40
N LEU A 31 -1.08 15.06 -10.55
CA LEU A 31 -0.44 13.78 -10.85
C LEU A 31 -0.63 12.77 -9.71
N GLY A 32 -0.48 13.21 -8.46
CA GLY A 32 -0.72 12.38 -7.28
C GLY A 32 -2.19 11.96 -7.15
N LYS A 33 -3.13 12.88 -7.40
CA LYS A 33 -4.57 12.58 -7.40
C LYS A 33 -4.94 11.59 -8.50
N LEU A 34 -4.43 11.80 -9.72
CA LEU A 34 -4.63 10.90 -10.85
C LEU A 34 -4.05 9.52 -10.56
N ALA A 35 -2.81 9.44 -10.08
CA ALA A 35 -2.15 8.17 -9.77
C ALA A 35 -2.95 7.36 -8.73
N ASN A 36 -3.39 7.99 -7.64
CA ASN A 36 -4.17 7.31 -6.59
C ASN A 36 -5.51 6.79 -7.12
N GLY A 37 -6.23 7.63 -7.86
CA GLY A 37 -7.56 7.29 -8.40
C GLY A 37 -7.55 6.45 -9.67
N TRP A 38 -6.38 6.14 -10.25
CA TRP A 38 -6.31 5.37 -11.49
C TRP A 38 -6.67 3.89 -11.24
N PRO A 39 -7.42 3.24 -12.15
CA PRO A 39 -7.67 1.80 -12.10
C PRO A 39 -6.38 0.98 -12.19
N TYR A 40 -6.44 -0.29 -11.79
CA TYR A 40 -5.31 -1.23 -11.77
C TYR A 40 -5.78 -2.69 -11.87
N ASP A 41 -6.98 -2.87 -12.38
CA ASP A 41 -7.69 -4.14 -12.62
C ASP A 41 -7.36 -4.77 -13.97
N THR A 42 -6.57 -4.08 -14.80
CA THR A 42 -6.05 -4.59 -16.07
C THR A 42 -4.58 -4.25 -16.22
N GLN A 43 -3.83 -5.02 -17.01
CA GLN A 43 -2.42 -4.74 -17.30
C GLN A 43 -2.19 -3.30 -17.80
N GLU A 44 -2.98 -2.83 -18.77
CA GLU A 44 -2.84 -1.46 -19.32
C GLU A 44 -3.11 -0.39 -18.26
N ALA A 45 -4.13 -0.60 -17.41
CA ALA A 45 -4.44 0.31 -16.32
C ALA A 45 -3.33 0.31 -15.27
N PHE A 46 -2.80 -0.87 -14.92
CA PHE A 46 -1.68 -1.04 -14.00
C PHE A 46 -0.43 -0.32 -14.49
N ASP A 47 -0.03 -0.52 -15.75
CA ASP A 47 1.13 0.14 -16.36
C ASP A 47 1.00 1.67 -16.32
N THR A 48 -0.21 2.17 -16.58
CA THR A 48 -0.49 3.60 -16.52
C THR A 48 -0.40 4.13 -15.08
N LYS A 49 -1.03 3.45 -14.12
CA LYS A 49 -0.94 3.80 -12.68
C LYS A 49 0.50 3.81 -12.21
N TRP A 50 1.27 2.81 -12.64
CA TRP A 50 2.69 2.67 -12.35
C TRP A 50 3.50 3.86 -12.88
N LEU A 51 3.28 4.25 -14.14
CA LEU A 51 3.92 5.42 -14.74
C LEU A 51 3.55 6.71 -13.99
N LEU A 52 2.26 6.91 -13.66
CA LEU A 52 1.81 8.10 -12.95
C LEU A 52 2.48 8.24 -11.58
N PHE A 53 2.57 7.15 -10.80
CA PHE A 53 3.29 7.16 -9.53
C PHE A 53 4.80 7.35 -9.71
N SER A 54 5.40 6.73 -10.73
CA SER A 54 6.82 6.90 -11.04
C SER A 54 7.15 8.36 -11.34
N LEU A 55 6.31 9.02 -12.17
CA LEU A 55 6.43 10.44 -12.47
C LEU A 55 6.20 11.30 -11.21
N HIS A 56 5.19 10.98 -10.39
CA HIS A 56 4.91 11.73 -9.16
C HIS A 56 6.09 11.68 -8.19
N LYS A 57 6.63 10.49 -7.92
CA LYS A 57 7.79 10.30 -7.02
C LYS A 57 9.03 11.00 -7.57
N THR A 58 9.30 10.87 -8.87
CA THR A 58 10.45 11.50 -9.52
C THR A 58 10.39 13.04 -9.45
N LEU A 59 9.22 13.61 -9.74
CA LEU A 59 9.01 15.06 -9.61
C LEU A 59 9.02 15.51 -8.14
N GLY A 60 8.58 14.66 -7.21
CA GLY A 60 8.59 14.93 -5.77
C GLY A 60 10.01 15.02 -5.22
N VAL A 61 10.87 14.08 -5.60
CA VAL A 61 12.31 14.12 -5.29
C VAL A 61 12.99 15.31 -5.98
N THR A 62 12.61 15.62 -7.22
CA THR A 62 13.10 16.82 -7.91
C THR A 62 12.72 18.09 -7.15
N LEU A 63 11.46 18.21 -6.70
CA LEU A 63 11.00 19.31 -5.86
C LEU A 63 11.80 19.38 -4.55
N PHE A 64 12.08 18.25 -3.91
CA PHE A 64 12.88 18.20 -2.69
C PHE A 64 14.28 18.78 -2.90
N VAL A 65 14.99 18.35 -3.95
CA VAL A 65 16.32 18.89 -4.29
C VAL A 65 16.26 20.37 -4.61
N VAL A 66 15.26 20.80 -5.38
CA VAL A 66 15.02 22.23 -5.69
C VAL A 66 14.74 23.03 -4.42
N ALA A 67 13.98 22.47 -3.47
CA ALA A 67 13.67 23.11 -2.20
C ALA A 67 14.93 23.27 -1.33
N LEU A 68 15.77 22.24 -1.22
CA LEU A 68 17.05 22.32 -0.51
C LEU A 68 17.98 23.36 -1.14
N ALA A 69 18.12 23.35 -2.46
CA ALA A 69 18.92 24.34 -3.18
C ALA A 69 18.38 25.77 -2.99
N ARG A 70 17.05 25.93 -3.03
CA ARG A 70 16.37 27.21 -2.76
C ARG A 70 16.59 27.70 -1.33
N ILE A 71 16.50 26.83 -0.33
CA ILE A 71 16.74 27.18 1.08
C ILE A 71 18.21 27.56 1.26
N GLY A 72 19.13 26.73 0.78
CA GLY A 72 20.58 27.02 0.82
C GLY A 72 20.92 28.37 0.17
N TRP A 73 20.33 28.65 -1.01
CA TRP A 73 20.45 29.96 -1.64
C TRP A 73 19.89 31.06 -0.74
N THR A 74 18.65 30.94 -0.26
CA THR A 74 17.96 31.96 0.54
C THR A 74 18.73 32.33 1.81
N LEU A 75 19.38 31.36 2.48
CA LEU A 75 20.20 31.60 3.68
C LEU A 75 21.41 32.52 3.42
N THR A 76 21.87 32.62 2.17
CA THR A 76 22.98 33.50 1.77
C THR A 76 22.54 34.88 1.26
N GLN A 77 21.22 35.09 1.10
CA GLN A 77 20.70 36.28 0.44
C GLN A 77 20.06 37.26 1.43
N PRO A 78 20.15 38.58 1.17
CA PRO A 78 19.35 39.53 1.92
C PRO A 78 17.86 39.24 1.67
N HIS A 79 17.06 39.19 2.74
CA HIS A 79 15.62 38.98 2.62
C HIS A 79 14.94 40.31 2.26
N PRO A 80 14.25 40.42 1.11
CA PRO A 80 13.54 41.63 0.75
C PRO A 80 12.42 41.90 1.78
N ARG A 81 12.30 43.14 2.25
CA ARG A 81 11.35 43.49 3.34
C ARG A 81 9.89 43.47 2.87
N HIS A 82 8.96 43.37 3.81
CA HIS A 82 7.53 43.56 3.55
C HIS A 82 7.25 45.02 3.15
N LEU A 83 6.24 45.22 2.30
CA LEU A 83 5.83 46.55 1.85
C LEU A 83 4.65 47.12 2.65
N ASN A 84 3.90 46.27 3.35
CA ASN A 84 2.78 46.67 4.20
C ASN A 84 3.22 46.71 5.67
N ASP A 85 2.81 47.75 6.39
CA ASP A 85 3.05 47.95 7.83
C ASP A 85 2.00 47.27 8.74
N ASN A 86 0.96 46.64 8.15
CA ASN A 86 -0.04 45.90 8.91
C ASN A 86 0.58 44.68 9.60
N ARG A 87 0.56 44.69 10.94
CA ARG A 87 1.15 43.64 11.78
C ARG A 87 0.47 42.28 11.61
N ALA A 88 -0.85 42.26 11.48
CA ALA A 88 -1.60 41.00 11.33
C ALA A 88 -1.29 40.35 9.98
N GLU A 89 -1.25 41.15 8.90
CA GLU A 89 -0.86 40.67 7.57
C GLU A 89 0.59 40.22 7.51
N SER A 90 1.51 40.97 8.15
CA SER A 90 2.92 40.59 8.22
C SER A 90 3.15 39.30 9.01
N LEU A 91 2.43 39.13 10.14
CA LEU A 91 2.44 37.89 10.90
C LEU A 91 1.91 36.72 10.06
N ALA A 92 0.76 36.88 9.41
CA ALA A 92 0.16 35.85 8.57
C ALA A 92 1.06 35.48 7.39
N ALA A 93 1.59 36.47 6.65
CA ALA A 93 2.49 36.24 5.53
C ALA A 93 3.77 35.52 5.95
N THR A 94 4.37 35.91 7.07
CA THR A 94 5.57 35.25 7.60
C THR A 94 5.27 33.82 8.05
N THR A 95 4.14 33.59 8.71
CA THR A 95 3.71 32.24 9.14
C THR A 95 3.46 31.34 7.93
N VAL A 96 2.75 31.83 6.90
CA VAL A 96 2.51 31.10 5.66
C VAL A 96 3.82 30.77 4.94
N HIS A 97 4.80 31.69 4.89
CA HIS A 97 6.10 31.37 4.31
C HIS A 97 6.84 30.28 5.09
N TRP A 98 6.83 30.32 6.43
CA TRP A 98 7.41 29.23 7.24
C TRP A 98 6.71 27.90 7.02
N LEU A 99 5.37 27.89 6.96
CA LEU A 99 4.58 26.71 6.63
C LEU A 99 4.99 26.15 5.27
N LEU A 100 5.04 26.99 4.23
CA LEU A 100 5.44 26.57 2.89
C LEU A 100 6.87 26.01 2.87
N TYR A 101 7.85 26.65 3.52
CA TYR A 101 9.22 26.14 3.58
C TYR A 101 9.32 24.81 4.33
N GLY A 102 8.58 24.65 5.44
CA GLY A 102 8.53 23.37 6.15
C GLY A 102 7.85 22.29 5.33
N SER A 103 6.72 22.58 4.69
CA SER A 103 5.96 21.61 3.89
C SER A 103 6.71 21.12 2.65
N ILE A 104 7.41 21.99 1.90
CA ILE A 104 8.18 21.57 0.71
C ILE A 104 9.38 20.67 1.05
N ILE A 105 9.72 20.51 2.33
CA ILE A 105 10.73 19.59 2.84
C ILE A 105 10.07 18.36 3.46
N ALA A 106 9.14 18.56 4.39
CA ALA A 106 8.49 17.47 5.12
C ALA A 106 7.70 16.53 4.20
N LEU A 107 6.96 17.08 3.23
CA LEU A 107 6.07 16.29 2.38
C LEU A 107 6.84 15.30 1.46
N PRO A 108 7.91 15.71 0.75
CA PRO A 108 8.73 14.75 0.01
C PRO A 108 9.44 13.74 0.92
N VAL A 109 9.89 14.16 2.12
CA VAL A 109 10.56 13.25 3.07
C VAL A 109 9.60 12.15 3.52
N THR A 110 8.35 12.49 3.87
CA THR A 110 7.39 11.47 4.30
C THR A 110 7.06 10.50 3.17
N GLY A 111 6.89 10.99 1.94
CA GLY A 111 6.62 10.12 0.78
C GLY A 111 7.82 9.24 0.39
N TRP A 112 9.05 9.68 0.63
CA TRP A 112 10.24 8.87 0.37
C TRP A 112 10.44 7.80 1.44
N ILE A 113 10.11 8.09 2.70
CA ILE A 113 10.13 7.07 3.77
C ILE A 113 9.04 6.03 3.51
N GLU A 114 7.83 6.43 3.10
CA GLU A 114 6.77 5.50 2.65
C GLU A 114 7.27 4.58 1.54
N HIS A 115 7.89 5.14 0.49
CA HIS A 115 8.48 4.38 -0.60
C HIS A 115 9.56 3.39 -0.11
N ALA A 116 10.48 3.86 0.73
CA ALA A 116 11.57 3.02 1.25
C ALA A 116 11.07 1.91 2.17
N ALA A 117 9.97 2.12 2.90
CA ALA A 117 9.36 1.12 3.77
C ALA A 117 8.44 0.12 3.05
N SER A 118 8.07 0.39 1.80
CA SER A 118 7.15 -0.45 1.01
C SER A 118 7.87 -1.50 0.14
N GLU A 119 7.12 -2.50 -0.31
CA GLU A 119 7.52 -3.51 -1.31
C GLU A 119 6.72 -3.32 -2.62
N GLY A 120 7.21 -3.83 -3.76
CA GLY A 120 6.45 -3.85 -5.03
C GLY A 120 6.02 -2.49 -5.60
N TYR A 121 6.79 -1.41 -5.39
CA TYR A 121 6.35 -0.04 -5.67
C TYR A 121 6.86 0.55 -6.99
N ALA A 122 6.11 1.52 -7.53
CA ALA A 122 6.53 2.29 -8.71
C ALA A 122 7.86 3.03 -8.47
N PRO A 123 8.88 2.87 -9.33
CA PRO A 123 10.23 3.35 -9.10
C PRO A 123 10.32 4.86 -9.25
N ILE A 124 11.28 5.44 -8.56
CA ILE A 124 11.79 6.77 -8.86
C ILE A 124 12.68 6.63 -10.11
N LEU A 125 12.32 7.33 -11.19
CA LEU A 125 12.95 7.25 -12.51
C LEU A 125 14.26 8.07 -12.53
N TRP A 126 15.25 7.56 -11.81
CA TRP A 126 16.55 8.19 -11.68
C TRP A 126 17.66 7.13 -11.58
N PRO A 127 18.93 7.49 -11.81
CA PRO A 127 20.02 6.52 -11.79
C PRO A 127 20.53 6.19 -10.38
N PHE A 128 19.88 6.69 -9.33
CA PHE A 128 20.29 6.49 -7.94
C PHE A 128 19.47 5.36 -7.28
N GLY A 129 19.90 4.91 -6.09
CA GLY A 129 19.17 3.93 -5.30
C GLY A 129 17.73 4.37 -5.01
N GLN A 130 16.85 3.40 -4.78
CA GLN A 130 15.43 3.63 -4.46
C GLN A 130 15.24 3.83 -2.96
N ASP A 131 15.92 3.01 -2.16
CA ASP A 131 15.79 2.98 -0.71
C ASP A 131 16.57 4.09 0.02
N LEU A 132 16.16 4.33 1.26
CA LEU A 132 16.87 5.18 2.21
C LEU A 132 17.65 4.32 3.20
N PRO A 133 18.89 4.70 3.56
CA PRO A 133 19.63 4.02 4.61
C PRO A 133 18.82 3.94 5.91
N PHE A 134 18.85 2.79 6.57
CA PHE A 134 18.22 2.54 7.88
C PHE A 134 16.68 2.54 7.90
N ILE A 135 16.00 2.59 6.75
CA ILE A 135 14.55 2.38 6.68
C ILE A 135 14.27 0.91 6.35
N PRO A 136 13.71 0.12 7.28
CA PRO A 136 13.36 -1.26 7.01
C PRO A 136 12.12 -1.36 6.12
N LYS A 137 11.95 -2.50 5.44
CA LYS A 137 10.67 -2.88 4.84
C LYS A 137 9.71 -3.22 5.98
N ASP A 138 8.69 -2.40 6.17
CA ASP A 138 7.74 -2.50 7.27
C ASP A 138 6.40 -1.85 6.89
N ILE A 139 5.35 -2.66 6.81
CA ILE A 139 4.02 -2.24 6.35
C ILE A 139 3.40 -1.20 7.30
N PRO A 140 3.41 -1.37 8.64
CA PRO A 140 2.93 -0.34 9.56
C PRO A 140 3.64 1.01 9.38
N LEU A 141 4.96 0.99 9.19
CA LEU A 141 5.74 2.20 8.91
C LEU A 141 5.32 2.85 7.60
N ALA A 142 5.19 2.08 6.51
CA ALA A 142 4.74 2.59 5.21
C ALA A 142 3.37 3.27 5.31
N VAL A 143 2.39 2.61 5.96
CA VAL A 143 1.03 3.14 6.17
C VAL A 143 1.06 4.42 7.00
N ALA A 144 1.85 4.47 8.08
CA ALA A 144 1.96 5.67 8.91
C ALA A 144 2.48 6.87 8.09
N PHE A 145 3.51 6.66 7.26
CA PHE A 145 4.09 7.71 6.43
C PHE A 145 3.20 8.12 5.26
N ALA A 146 2.39 7.20 4.71
CA ALA A 146 1.35 7.53 3.73
C ALA A 146 0.31 8.50 4.32
N HIS A 147 -0.18 8.22 5.54
CA HIS A 147 -1.11 9.12 6.23
C HIS A 147 -0.50 10.49 6.53
N MET A 148 0.76 10.54 6.96
CA MET A 148 1.48 11.82 7.13
C MET A 148 1.60 12.59 5.82
N HIS A 149 1.89 11.90 4.71
CA HIS A 149 1.99 12.51 3.40
C HIS A 149 0.67 13.13 2.96
N VAL A 150 -0.46 12.44 3.17
CA VAL A 150 -1.81 12.98 2.91
C VAL A 150 -2.12 14.17 3.80
N ALA A 151 -1.85 14.08 5.12
CA ALA A 151 -2.08 15.19 6.05
C ALA A 151 -1.28 16.45 5.66
N LEU A 152 0.00 16.28 5.33
CA LEU A 152 0.86 17.38 4.86
C LEU A 152 0.41 17.95 3.51
N THR A 153 -0.20 17.14 2.64
CA THR A 153 -0.78 17.60 1.37
C THR A 153 -1.88 18.64 1.63
N TRP A 154 -2.76 18.42 2.62
CA TRP A 154 -3.76 19.41 2.99
C TRP A 154 -3.16 20.68 3.60
N VAL A 155 -2.11 20.54 4.42
CA VAL A 155 -1.39 21.69 4.99
C VAL A 155 -0.77 22.55 3.88
N ILE A 156 -0.04 21.95 2.93
CA ILE A 156 0.61 22.72 1.87
C ILE A 156 -0.43 23.35 0.93
N LEU A 157 -1.53 22.67 0.62
CA LEU A 157 -2.60 23.24 -0.22
C LEU A 157 -3.28 24.43 0.47
N GLY A 158 -3.57 24.32 1.77
CA GLY A 158 -4.09 25.43 2.56
C GLY A 158 -3.12 26.61 2.58
N ALA A 159 -1.83 26.36 2.82
CA ALA A 159 -0.79 27.39 2.83
C ALA A 159 -0.59 28.04 1.44
N VAL A 160 -0.61 27.26 0.35
CA VAL A 160 -0.56 27.76 -1.02
C VAL A 160 -1.80 28.60 -1.33
N GLY A 161 -2.99 28.16 -0.93
CA GLY A 161 -4.24 28.92 -1.09
C GLY A 161 -4.16 30.28 -0.39
N LEU A 162 -3.74 30.31 0.88
CA LEU A 162 -3.52 31.55 1.63
C LEU A 162 -2.44 32.43 1.01
N HIS A 163 -1.35 31.84 0.51
CA HIS A 163 -0.27 32.56 -0.15
C HIS A 163 -0.74 33.25 -1.44
N VAL A 164 -1.47 32.52 -2.29
CA VAL A 164 -2.03 33.05 -3.54
C VAL A 164 -3.09 34.11 -3.24
N ALA A 165 -3.99 33.87 -2.28
CA ALA A 165 -4.99 34.84 -1.86
C ALA A 165 -4.34 36.15 -1.35
N GLY A 166 -3.29 36.04 -0.54
CA GLY A 166 -2.49 37.19 -0.11
C GLY A 166 -1.85 37.92 -1.29
N ALA A 167 -1.18 37.20 -2.19
CA ALA A 167 -0.56 37.80 -3.38
C ALA A 167 -1.58 38.52 -4.28
N LEU A 168 -2.79 37.96 -4.45
CA LEU A 168 -3.88 38.57 -5.21
C LEU A 168 -4.46 39.78 -4.50
N LYS A 169 -4.68 39.74 -3.17
CA LYS A 169 -5.06 40.90 -2.38
C LYS A 169 -4.06 42.05 -2.60
N HIS A 170 -2.77 41.77 -2.44
CA HIS A 170 -1.72 42.77 -2.64
C HIS A 170 -1.68 43.31 -4.07
N ALA A 171 -1.96 42.46 -5.08
CA ALA A 171 -1.95 42.87 -6.48
C ALA A 171 -3.18 43.68 -6.90
N VAL A 172 -4.37 43.32 -6.40
CA VAL A 172 -5.67 43.84 -6.88
C VAL A 172 -6.25 44.91 -5.96
N ILE A 173 -6.16 44.70 -4.64
CA ILE A 173 -6.73 45.59 -3.62
C ILE A 173 -5.69 46.62 -3.20
N ASP A 174 -4.58 46.16 -2.61
CA ASP A 174 -3.57 47.08 -2.04
C ASP A 174 -2.73 47.77 -3.13
N ARG A 175 -2.55 47.10 -4.27
CA ARG A 175 -1.75 47.55 -5.43
C ARG A 175 -0.34 48.01 -5.05
N ASP A 176 0.26 47.37 -4.05
CA ASP A 176 1.51 47.80 -3.42
C ASP A 176 2.79 47.36 -4.16
N GLY A 177 2.66 46.53 -5.20
CA GLY A 177 3.77 46.03 -5.99
C GLY A 177 4.45 44.77 -5.44
N THR A 178 3.88 44.11 -4.42
CA THR A 178 4.41 42.85 -3.86
C THR A 178 4.60 41.78 -4.93
N LEU A 179 3.59 41.53 -5.77
CA LEU A 179 3.66 40.53 -6.85
C LEU A 179 4.73 40.89 -7.91
N ALA A 180 4.93 42.19 -8.20
CA ALA A 180 5.92 42.63 -9.17
C ALA A 180 7.35 42.28 -8.76
N ARG A 181 7.61 42.07 -7.45
CA ARG A 181 8.93 41.72 -6.90
C ARG A 181 9.32 40.28 -7.16
N ILE A 182 8.36 39.38 -7.38
CA ILE A 182 8.65 37.98 -7.72
C ILE A 182 8.49 37.70 -9.23
N TRP A 183 7.96 38.66 -9.99
CA TRP A 183 7.90 38.56 -11.46
C TRP A 183 9.21 39.00 -12.14
N PHE A 184 9.42 38.54 -13.37
CA PHE A 184 10.53 38.95 -14.23
C PHE A 184 10.26 40.31 -14.92
N THR A 185 9.88 41.35 -14.16
CA THR A 185 9.80 42.74 -14.68
C THR A 185 11.08 43.54 -14.44
N ARG A 186 11.31 44.57 -15.29
CA ARG A 186 12.39 45.57 -15.11
C ARG A 186 11.96 46.80 -14.29
N ARG A 187 10.79 46.77 -13.65
CA ARG A 187 10.26 47.94 -12.91
C ARG A 187 11.08 48.18 -11.64
N THR A 188 11.29 49.45 -11.32
CA THR A 188 11.95 49.85 -10.07
C THR A 188 11.14 49.32 -8.88
N PRO A 189 11.74 48.57 -7.94
CA PRO A 189 11.02 48.05 -6.78
C PRO A 189 10.56 49.20 -5.87
N PRO A 190 9.37 49.09 -5.24
CA PRO A 190 8.96 50.03 -4.20
C PRO A 190 9.94 49.98 -3.01
N THR A 191 10.16 51.14 -2.38
CA THR A 191 11.01 51.23 -1.18
C THR A 191 10.25 50.70 0.03
N PRO A 192 10.78 49.70 0.76
CA PRO A 192 10.13 49.21 1.97
C PRO A 192 10.20 50.22 3.13
N PRO A 193 9.20 50.24 4.03
CA PRO A 193 9.25 51.01 5.28
C PRO A 193 10.35 50.51 6.24
N GLU A 194 10.63 51.30 7.31
CA GLU A 194 11.65 50.96 8.30
C GLU A 194 11.42 49.60 8.97
N ALA A 195 12.50 48.85 9.18
CA ALA A 195 12.43 47.48 9.66
C ALA A 195 11.93 47.42 11.11
N ARG A 196 10.84 46.67 11.34
CA ARG A 196 10.48 46.15 12.67
C ARG A 196 10.73 44.65 12.69
N GLY A 197 11.55 44.21 13.63
CA GLY A 197 11.85 42.79 13.82
C GLY A 197 10.60 42.01 14.18
N HIS A 198 10.44 40.83 13.60
CA HIS A 198 9.39 39.88 13.99
C HIS A 198 10.04 38.88 14.95
N GLY A 199 9.42 38.65 16.10
CA GLY A 199 9.86 37.61 17.05
C GLY A 199 9.69 36.19 16.47
N PRO A 200 10.01 35.14 17.24
CA PRO A 200 9.97 33.75 16.78
C PRO A 200 8.55 33.20 16.55
N LEU A 201 7.50 33.96 16.90
CA LEU A 201 6.10 33.51 16.87
C LEU A 201 5.65 32.90 15.53
N PRO A 202 5.92 33.49 14.34
CA PRO A 202 5.50 32.89 13.07
C PRO A 202 6.08 31.49 12.84
N ALA A 203 7.34 31.29 13.22
CA ALA A 203 8.02 30.01 13.08
C ALA A 203 7.47 28.98 14.07
N LEU A 204 7.16 29.40 15.30
CA LEU A 204 6.54 28.53 16.31
C LEU A 204 5.13 28.09 15.88
N LEU A 205 4.31 29.00 15.36
CA LEU A 205 2.98 28.68 14.84
C LEU A 205 3.06 27.69 13.67
N ALA A 206 3.96 27.95 12.71
CA ALA A 206 4.17 27.05 11.58
C ALA A 206 4.67 25.67 12.03
N GLY A 207 5.65 25.63 12.95
CA GLY A 207 6.17 24.40 13.51
C GLY A 207 5.12 23.59 14.28
N ALA A 208 4.26 24.26 15.06
CA ALA A 208 3.15 23.61 15.75
C ALA A 208 2.15 22.99 14.77
N THR A 209 1.76 23.71 13.70
CA THR A 209 0.86 23.16 12.68
C THR A 209 1.44 21.94 11.98
N LEU A 210 2.73 21.99 11.61
CA LEU A 210 3.41 20.84 10.99
C LEU A 210 3.51 19.65 11.95
N ALA A 211 3.83 19.91 13.22
CA ALA A 211 3.89 18.88 14.25
C ALA A 211 2.53 18.21 14.47
N VAL A 212 1.44 18.99 14.51
CA VAL A 212 0.08 18.45 14.60
C VAL A 212 -0.23 17.60 13.36
N ALA A 213 0.08 18.06 12.15
CA ALA A 213 -0.19 17.30 10.93
C ALA A 213 0.58 15.98 10.86
N LEU A 214 1.82 15.95 11.37
CA LEU A 214 2.64 14.74 11.47
C LEU A 214 2.17 13.78 12.58
N ALA A 215 1.63 14.32 13.68
CA ALA A 215 1.14 13.51 14.80
C ALA A 215 -0.28 12.99 14.58
N LEU A 216 -1.11 13.69 13.81
CA LEU A 216 -2.53 13.40 13.62
C LEU A 216 -2.81 11.93 13.26
N PRO A 217 -2.09 11.30 12.31
CA PRO A 217 -2.32 9.89 11.96
C PRO A 217 -2.20 8.90 13.13
N PHE A 218 -1.37 9.20 14.13
CA PHE A 218 -1.19 8.33 15.30
C PHE A 218 -2.24 8.56 16.39
N VAL A 219 -2.87 9.73 16.41
CA VAL A 219 -3.83 10.12 17.44
C VAL A 219 -5.25 9.74 17.02
N THR A 220 -5.58 9.91 15.73
CA THR A 220 -6.95 9.70 15.25
C THR A 220 -7.28 8.25 14.94
N GLY A 221 -6.30 7.34 14.96
CA GLY A 221 -6.51 5.89 14.79
C GLY A 221 -7.61 5.59 13.78
N ASP A 222 -7.43 6.01 12.52
CA ASP A 222 -8.54 6.02 11.59
C ASP A 222 -8.75 4.61 11.02
N GLU A 223 -9.78 3.94 11.53
CA GLU A 223 -10.41 2.71 11.02
C GLU A 223 -11.06 2.93 9.64
N ARG A 224 -10.45 3.73 8.74
CA ARG A 224 -10.94 3.99 7.38
C ARG A 224 -10.38 3.01 6.34
N SER A 225 -10.02 1.81 6.77
CA SER A 225 -10.00 0.64 5.92
C SER A 225 -11.41 0.07 5.89
N GLU A 226 -12.24 0.52 4.95
CA GLU A 226 -13.47 -0.11 4.40
C GLU A 226 -14.49 0.95 4.01
N GLU A 227 -14.34 1.52 2.80
CA GLU A 227 -15.53 1.91 2.06
C GLU A 227 -15.66 0.92 0.90
N PRO A 228 -16.54 -0.09 1.01
CA PRO A 228 -16.79 -0.99 -0.11
C PRO A 228 -17.37 -0.15 -1.26
N ALA A 229 -16.92 -0.44 -2.47
CA ALA A 229 -17.52 0.12 -3.68
C ALA A 229 -19.06 -0.03 -3.60
N PRO A 230 -19.84 1.01 -3.96
CA PRO A 230 -21.28 0.92 -3.92
C PRO A 230 -21.72 -0.24 -4.81
N ALA A 231 -22.40 -1.22 -4.21
CA ALA A 231 -22.99 -2.34 -4.92
C ALA A 231 -23.81 -1.81 -6.09
N GLU A 232 -23.40 -2.18 -7.31
CA GLU A 232 -24.26 -2.02 -8.47
C GLU A 232 -25.55 -2.79 -8.19
N GLN A 233 -26.66 -2.05 -8.14
CA GLN A 233 -27.99 -2.62 -8.04
C GLN A 233 -28.20 -3.51 -9.28
N SER A 234 -28.13 -4.82 -9.07
CA SER A 234 -28.61 -5.80 -10.03
C SER A 234 -30.09 -5.53 -10.29
N GLU A 235 -30.40 -5.00 -11.47
CA GLU A 235 -31.74 -5.02 -12.02
C GLU A 235 -32.23 -6.47 -12.04
N ALA A 236 -33.25 -6.75 -11.23
CA ALA A 236 -33.97 -8.01 -11.25
C ALA A 236 -34.81 -8.07 -12.53
N THR A 237 -34.31 -8.78 -13.54
CA THR A 237 -35.15 -9.22 -14.65
C THR A 237 -35.94 -10.44 -14.19
N ASP A 238 -37.23 -10.20 -13.96
CA ASP A 238 -38.29 -11.18 -13.79
C ASP A 238 -38.27 -12.21 -14.94
N VAL A 239 -37.96 -13.46 -14.61
CA VAL A 239 -38.41 -14.61 -15.40
C VAL A 239 -39.01 -15.62 -14.44
N THR A 240 -40.33 -15.54 -14.39
CA THR A 240 -41.23 -16.53 -13.85
C THR A 240 -41.10 -17.83 -14.66
N GLU A 241 -40.60 -18.92 -14.06
CA GLU A 241 -40.91 -20.27 -14.52
C GLU A 241 -41.31 -21.18 -13.35
N GLN A 242 -42.55 -21.65 -13.47
CA GLN A 242 -43.23 -22.73 -12.77
C GLN A 242 -42.33 -23.93 -12.49
N SER A 243 -42.32 -24.39 -11.23
CA SER A 243 -42.12 -25.81 -10.92
C SER A 243 -43.19 -26.25 -9.94
N GLU A 244 -43.98 -27.21 -10.40
CA GLU A 244 -45.00 -27.91 -9.66
C GLU A 244 -44.41 -28.65 -8.44
N ALA A 245 -45.21 -28.68 -7.39
CA ALA A 245 -45.03 -29.53 -6.23
C ALA A 245 -45.23 -31.00 -6.61
N THR A 246 -44.36 -31.89 -6.12
CA THR A 246 -44.75 -33.27 -5.85
C THR A 246 -44.11 -33.73 -4.54
N ASP A 247 -44.99 -33.89 -3.58
CA ASP A 247 -44.89 -34.60 -2.32
C ASP A 247 -44.57 -36.09 -2.56
N VAL A 248 -43.52 -36.62 -1.91
CA VAL A 248 -43.49 -38.03 -1.48
C VAL A 248 -42.74 -38.14 -0.15
N THR A 249 -43.47 -38.67 0.81
CA THR A 249 -43.09 -38.99 2.19
C THR A 249 -42.25 -40.28 2.28
N GLU A 250 -41.34 -40.28 3.25
CA GLU A 250 -40.66 -41.38 3.98
C GLU A 250 -40.79 -42.82 3.50
N GLN A 251 -39.65 -43.52 3.43
CA GLN A 251 -39.55 -44.85 4.05
C GLN A 251 -38.15 -45.14 4.59
N SER A 252 -38.11 -45.40 5.89
CA SER A 252 -37.02 -45.96 6.66
C SER A 252 -36.80 -47.43 6.28
N GLU A 253 -35.57 -47.84 6.01
CA GLU A 253 -35.11 -49.21 6.26
C GLU A 253 -33.67 -49.16 6.80
N ALA A 254 -33.55 -49.40 8.10
CA ALA A 254 -32.31 -49.76 8.75
C ALA A 254 -31.96 -51.20 8.34
N THR A 255 -30.72 -51.42 7.90
CA THR A 255 -30.10 -52.74 7.99
C THR A 255 -28.68 -52.56 8.53
N ASP A 256 -28.61 -52.92 9.80
CA ASP A 256 -27.46 -53.16 10.63
C ASP A 256 -26.44 -54.07 9.92
N VAL A 257 -25.28 -53.51 9.55
CA VAL A 257 -24.04 -54.27 9.37
C VAL A 257 -22.84 -53.36 9.55
N ASN A 258 -22.08 -53.67 10.59
CA ASN A 258 -20.65 -53.41 10.76
C ASN A 258 -20.22 -52.19 11.60
N GLU A 259 -20.76 -52.08 12.82
CA GLU A 259 -20.20 -51.29 13.95
C GLU A 259 -18.87 -51.86 14.51
N GLN A 260 -18.01 -52.40 13.65
CA GLN A 260 -16.68 -52.91 14.06
C GLN A 260 -15.53 -52.41 13.18
N SER A 261 -15.74 -51.30 12.46
CA SER A 261 -14.68 -50.63 11.69
C SER A 261 -14.50 -49.13 12.00
N GLU A 262 -15.21 -48.58 12.99
CA GLU A 262 -15.14 -47.14 13.32
C GLU A 262 -14.31 -46.82 14.58
N ALA A 263 -13.93 -47.81 15.39
CA ALA A 263 -13.16 -47.57 16.63
C ALA A 263 -11.63 -47.57 16.45
N ALA A 264 -11.12 -47.73 15.22
CA ALA A 264 -9.68 -47.73 14.92
C ALA A 264 -9.21 -46.52 14.07
N ALA A 265 -10.13 -45.66 13.62
CA ALA A 265 -9.79 -44.50 12.79
C ALA A 265 -9.28 -43.29 13.61
N ASP A 266 -9.54 -43.25 14.92
CA ASP A 266 -9.16 -42.10 15.77
C ASP A 266 -7.69 -42.12 16.23
N SER A 267 -6.99 -43.27 16.22
CA SER A 267 -5.64 -43.37 16.81
C SER A 267 -4.51 -42.75 15.97
N HIS A 268 -4.83 -42.21 14.80
CA HIS A 268 -3.85 -41.62 13.86
C HIS A 268 -4.23 -40.20 13.42
N LEU A 269 -5.22 -39.60 14.08
CA LEU A 269 -5.58 -38.20 13.87
C LEU A 269 -4.59 -37.30 14.60
N TRP A 270 -4.22 -36.21 13.93
CA TRP A 270 -3.34 -35.19 14.43
C TRP A 270 -4.08 -33.85 14.44
N ALA A 271 -4.30 -33.31 15.63
CA ALA A 271 -4.95 -32.02 15.84
C ALA A 271 -3.92 -30.88 15.70
N VAL A 272 -4.06 -30.07 14.65
CA VAL A 272 -3.21 -28.90 14.43
C VAL A 272 -3.38 -27.90 15.57
N GLN A 273 -2.28 -27.58 16.25
CA GLN A 273 -2.24 -26.60 17.35
C GLN A 273 -1.86 -25.21 16.85
N SER A 274 -0.93 -25.15 15.91
CA SER A 274 -0.45 -23.92 15.30
C SER A 274 0.13 -24.21 13.92
N GLY A 275 0.07 -23.24 13.03
CA GLY A 275 0.81 -23.30 11.79
C GLY A 275 0.74 -22.01 11.00
N THR A 276 1.51 -21.95 9.93
CA THR A 276 1.53 -20.84 8.98
C THR A 276 1.41 -21.41 7.57
N ILE A 277 0.48 -20.86 6.79
CA ILE A 277 0.43 -21.05 5.35
C ILE A 277 0.93 -19.75 4.73
N GLY A 278 2.21 -19.71 4.42
CA GLY A 278 2.89 -18.58 3.80
C GLY A 278 2.78 -18.63 2.28
N LEU A 279 2.78 -17.46 1.66
CA LEU A 279 2.95 -17.30 0.22
C LEU A 279 3.94 -16.20 -0.11
N THR A 280 4.63 -16.34 -1.23
CA THR A 280 5.48 -15.29 -1.80
C THR A 280 5.15 -15.12 -3.27
N ILE A 281 4.78 -13.89 -3.64
CA ILE A 281 4.62 -13.47 -5.03
C ILE A 281 5.84 -12.65 -5.45
N THR A 282 6.10 -12.58 -6.75
CA THR A 282 7.05 -11.61 -7.30
C THR A 282 6.27 -10.58 -8.11
N GLN A 283 6.26 -9.33 -7.65
CA GLN A 283 5.64 -8.21 -8.33
C GLN A 283 6.73 -7.23 -8.73
N MET A 284 6.87 -7.00 -10.04
CA MET A 284 7.85 -6.03 -10.56
C MET A 284 9.28 -6.30 -10.15
N GLY A 285 9.64 -7.59 -10.10
CA GLY A 285 10.96 -8.09 -9.69
C GLY A 285 11.23 -8.04 -8.19
N ALA A 286 10.30 -7.53 -7.37
CA ALA A 286 10.38 -7.58 -5.92
C ALA A 286 9.51 -8.71 -5.37
N SER A 287 10.06 -9.47 -4.42
CA SER A 287 9.29 -10.46 -3.66
C SER A 287 8.40 -9.74 -2.65
N VAL A 288 7.13 -10.14 -2.59
CA VAL A 288 6.16 -9.71 -1.57
C VAL A 288 5.65 -10.97 -0.89
N SER A 289 5.88 -11.07 0.41
CA SER A 289 5.50 -12.24 1.21
C SER A 289 4.28 -11.96 2.09
N GLY A 290 3.53 -13.01 2.35
CA GLY A 290 2.27 -12.97 3.05
C GLY A 290 1.91 -14.31 3.67
N SER A 291 0.77 -14.37 4.34
CA SER A 291 0.27 -15.61 4.96
C SER A 291 -1.24 -15.62 5.15
N PHE A 292 -1.79 -16.83 5.29
CA PHE A 292 -3.15 -17.07 5.76
C PHE A 292 -3.09 -17.58 7.21
N PRO A 293 -3.33 -16.72 8.22
CA PRO A 293 -3.32 -17.11 9.63
C PRO A 293 -4.53 -17.97 10.01
N ASP A 294 -5.66 -17.86 9.30
CA ASP A 294 -6.87 -18.60 9.62
C ASP A 294 -7.08 -19.77 8.65
N PHE A 295 -6.83 -20.98 9.14
CA PHE A 295 -7.12 -22.23 8.43
C PHE A 295 -7.50 -23.33 9.42
N THR A 296 -8.19 -24.35 8.93
CA THR A 296 -8.43 -25.61 9.64
C THR A 296 -7.82 -26.76 8.87
N ALA A 297 -7.36 -27.78 9.59
CA ALA A 297 -6.76 -28.95 8.98
C ALA A 297 -7.13 -30.22 9.76
N THR A 298 -7.50 -31.26 9.02
CA THR A 298 -7.68 -32.63 9.50
C THR A 298 -6.56 -33.47 8.90
N ILE A 299 -5.69 -34.03 9.75
CA ILE A 299 -4.53 -34.79 9.31
C ILE A 299 -4.60 -36.17 9.94
N ALA A 300 -4.65 -37.20 9.11
CA ALA A 300 -4.47 -38.59 9.51
C ALA A 300 -3.09 -39.06 9.02
N TYR A 301 -2.26 -39.59 9.90
CA TYR A 301 -0.94 -40.10 9.52
C TYR A 301 -0.55 -41.35 10.32
N ASP A 302 -0.26 -42.43 9.60
CA ASP A 302 0.25 -43.69 10.11
C ASP A 302 1.52 -44.11 9.34
N PRO A 303 2.71 -44.00 9.95
CA PRO A 303 3.96 -44.40 9.29
C PRO A 303 4.00 -45.91 8.98
N GLU A 304 3.29 -46.73 9.76
CA GLU A 304 3.26 -48.20 9.64
C GLU A 304 2.21 -48.70 8.64
N ALA A 305 1.42 -47.80 8.04
CA ALA A 305 0.42 -48.16 7.05
C ALA A 305 1.06 -48.92 5.87
N PRO A 306 0.43 -50.00 5.36
CA PRO A 306 0.98 -50.78 4.27
C PRO A 306 0.93 -50.00 2.94
N GLY A 307 1.99 -50.10 2.14
CA GLY A 307 2.07 -49.45 0.83
C GLY A 307 2.59 -48.01 0.88
N PRO A 308 2.47 -47.26 -0.24
CA PRO A 308 3.01 -45.91 -0.36
C PRO A 308 2.14 -44.85 0.32
N GLU A 309 0.83 -45.09 0.50
CA GLU A 309 -0.07 -44.17 1.18
C GLU A 309 0.05 -44.34 2.71
N LYS A 310 0.35 -43.24 3.39
CA LYS A 310 0.61 -43.16 4.85
C LYS A 310 -0.45 -42.36 5.60
N GLY A 311 -1.50 -41.92 4.92
CA GLY A 311 -2.54 -41.11 5.53
C GLY A 311 -3.09 -40.06 4.57
N ARG A 312 -3.71 -39.03 5.11
CA ARG A 312 -4.41 -37.98 4.36
C ARG A 312 -4.36 -36.65 5.09
N ALA A 313 -4.27 -35.57 4.33
CA ALA A 313 -4.45 -34.22 4.84
C ALA A 313 -5.61 -33.54 4.10
N ASP A 314 -6.50 -32.90 4.86
CA ASP A 314 -7.60 -32.08 4.37
C ASP A 314 -7.52 -30.70 5.05
N VAL A 315 -7.38 -29.64 4.27
CA VAL A 315 -7.15 -28.27 4.75
C VAL A 315 -8.19 -27.33 4.14
N ILE A 316 -8.76 -26.46 4.97
CA ILE A 316 -9.66 -25.37 4.55
C ILE A 316 -9.02 -24.05 4.98
N ILE A 317 -8.78 -23.16 4.02
CA ILE A 317 -8.08 -21.89 4.22
C ILE A 317 -9.11 -20.76 4.12
N SER A 318 -9.15 -19.86 5.10
CA SER A 318 -9.98 -18.66 5.05
C SER A 318 -9.27 -17.59 4.23
N ILE A 319 -9.81 -17.28 3.05
CA ILE A 319 -9.20 -16.31 2.11
C ILE A 319 -9.18 -14.89 2.69
N ALA A 320 -10.21 -14.53 3.47
CA ALA A 320 -10.31 -13.21 4.10
C ALA A 320 -9.17 -12.93 5.09
N SER A 321 -8.50 -13.97 5.58
CA SER A 321 -7.39 -13.83 6.54
C SER A 321 -6.07 -13.38 5.89
N LEU A 322 -5.99 -13.33 4.57
CA LEU A 322 -4.77 -13.02 3.82
C LEU A 322 -4.07 -11.75 4.32
N THR A 323 -2.82 -11.93 4.72
CA THR A 323 -1.83 -10.85 4.88
C THR A 323 -0.93 -10.87 3.66
N LEU A 324 -0.71 -9.74 2.98
CA LEU A 324 0.15 -9.67 1.78
C LEU A 324 0.58 -8.22 1.50
N GLY A 325 1.22 -7.58 2.48
CA GLY A 325 1.67 -6.20 2.30
C GLY A 325 0.55 -5.23 1.97
N THR A 326 0.89 -4.21 1.18
CA THR A 326 -0.05 -3.19 0.68
C THR A 326 -0.99 -3.73 -0.41
N VAL A 327 -0.78 -4.94 -0.92
CA VAL A 327 -1.58 -5.54 -2.01
C VAL A 327 -2.65 -6.52 -1.49
N ALA A 328 -2.73 -6.74 -0.18
CA ALA A 328 -3.71 -7.65 0.43
C ALA A 328 -5.15 -7.33 0.01
N ALA A 329 -5.55 -6.05 0.07
CA ALA A 329 -6.90 -5.62 -0.31
C ALA A 329 -7.20 -5.87 -1.80
N GLN A 330 -6.22 -5.67 -2.69
CA GLN A 330 -6.36 -5.97 -4.12
C GLN A 330 -6.56 -7.47 -4.36
N ALA A 331 -5.79 -8.31 -3.66
CA ALA A 331 -5.86 -9.76 -3.81
C ALA A 331 -7.23 -10.34 -3.41
N GLN A 332 -8.02 -9.65 -2.58
CA GLN A 332 -9.39 -10.03 -2.24
C GLN A 332 -10.39 -9.83 -3.40
N GLY A 333 -10.05 -9.02 -4.40
CA GLY A 333 -10.96 -8.59 -5.47
C GLY A 333 -11.30 -9.68 -6.51
N PRO A 334 -12.29 -9.43 -7.38
CA PRO A 334 -12.86 -10.44 -8.30
C PRO A 334 -11.89 -11.06 -9.31
N ASP A 335 -10.89 -10.30 -9.76
CA ASP A 335 -9.86 -10.81 -10.68
C ASP A 335 -8.88 -11.77 -9.98
N TYR A 336 -8.75 -11.66 -8.66
CA TYR A 336 -7.85 -12.47 -7.84
C TYR A 336 -8.63 -13.56 -7.11
N PHE A 337 -8.65 -13.56 -5.77
CA PHE A 337 -9.32 -14.60 -5.00
C PHE A 337 -10.85 -14.49 -5.02
N ASP A 338 -11.41 -13.33 -5.34
CA ASP A 338 -12.86 -13.09 -5.35
C ASP A 338 -13.54 -13.56 -4.04
N SER A 339 -12.99 -13.11 -2.91
CA SER A 339 -13.29 -13.68 -1.60
C SER A 339 -14.75 -13.51 -1.17
N ALA A 340 -15.44 -12.52 -1.73
CA ALA A 340 -16.87 -12.32 -1.55
C ALA A 340 -17.71 -13.50 -2.07
N ARG A 341 -17.27 -14.15 -3.17
CA ARG A 341 -17.96 -15.33 -3.75
C ARG A 341 -17.28 -16.65 -3.38
N HIS A 342 -15.98 -16.59 -3.09
CA HIS A 342 -15.14 -17.74 -2.79
C HIS A 342 -14.39 -17.52 -1.46
N PRO A 343 -15.08 -17.61 -0.31
CA PRO A 343 -14.50 -17.27 0.99
C PRO A 343 -13.42 -18.27 1.45
N THR A 344 -13.36 -19.44 0.83
CA THR A 344 -12.41 -20.51 1.21
C THR A 344 -11.68 -21.07 0.00
N ALA A 345 -10.43 -21.46 0.23
CA ALA A 345 -9.70 -22.41 -0.61
C ALA A 345 -9.56 -23.74 0.13
N THR A 346 -9.47 -24.84 -0.61
CA THR A 346 -9.32 -26.18 -0.03
C THR A 346 -8.11 -26.89 -0.61
N TYR A 347 -7.40 -27.64 0.22
CA TYR A 347 -6.29 -28.49 -0.21
C TYR A 347 -6.44 -29.86 0.41
N ALA A 348 -6.51 -30.90 -0.42
CA ALA A 348 -6.84 -32.23 0.06
C ALA A 348 -6.14 -33.33 -0.74
N GLY A 349 -5.55 -34.31 -0.07
CA GLY A 349 -4.96 -35.46 -0.74
C GLY A 349 -4.25 -36.45 0.18
N PRO A 350 -3.88 -37.62 -0.37
CA PRO A 350 -3.15 -38.64 0.36
C PRO A 350 -1.71 -38.18 0.68
N ILE A 351 -1.21 -38.60 1.83
CA ILE A 351 0.20 -38.49 2.21
C ILE A 351 0.91 -39.72 1.64
N ILE A 352 1.87 -39.50 0.75
CA ILE A 352 2.62 -40.54 0.05
C ILE A 352 4.07 -40.56 0.52
N ALA A 353 4.57 -41.74 0.88
CA ALA A 353 5.98 -41.99 1.11
C ALA A 353 6.66 -42.43 -0.20
N GLY A 354 7.57 -41.62 -0.70
CA GLY A 354 8.42 -41.92 -1.85
C GLY A 354 9.41 -43.05 -1.57
N ALA A 355 9.92 -43.67 -2.62
CA ALA A 355 10.93 -44.74 -2.52
C ALA A 355 12.27 -44.25 -1.93
N ASP A 356 12.50 -42.95 -1.97
CA ASP A 356 13.63 -42.22 -1.39
C ASP A 356 13.39 -41.76 0.06
N GLY A 357 12.20 -42.04 0.61
CA GLY A 357 11.80 -41.63 1.96
C GLY A 357 11.21 -40.22 2.04
N THR A 358 11.09 -39.49 0.94
CA THR A 358 10.44 -38.18 0.92
C THR A 358 8.93 -38.34 1.12
N LEU A 359 8.37 -37.59 2.08
CA LEU A 359 6.92 -37.50 2.25
C LEU A 359 6.37 -36.38 1.38
N THR A 360 5.29 -36.68 0.66
CA THR A 360 4.59 -35.71 -0.20
C THR A 360 3.10 -35.80 0.07
N VAL A 361 2.42 -34.66 0.24
CA VAL A 361 0.97 -34.64 0.08
C VAL A 361 0.69 -34.54 -1.41
N ASP A 362 0.13 -35.59 -2.01
CA ASP A 362 -0.29 -35.58 -3.42
C ASP A 362 -1.68 -34.92 -3.52
N GLY A 363 -1.72 -33.64 -3.15
CA GLY A 363 -2.95 -32.90 -2.92
C GLY A 363 -3.51 -32.24 -4.15
N THR A 364 -4.85 -32.12 -4.18
CA THR A 364 -5.56 -31.22 -5.08
C THR A 364 -5.85 -29.92 -4.35
N LEU A 365 -5.37 -28.82 -4.89
CA LEU A 365 -5.72 -27.47 -4.44
C LEU A 365 -6.94 -27.00 -5.23
N THR A 366 -7.90 -26.37 -4.55
CA THR A 366 -9.03 -25.68 -5.16
C THR A 366 -9.06 -24.24 -4.71
N ILE A 367 -8.97 -23.31 -5.66
CA ILE A 367 -9.09 -21.87 -5.45
C ILE A 367 -10.09 -21.35 -6.48
N LYS A 368 -11.05 -20.51 -6.04
CA LYS A 368 -12.04 -19.89 -6.93
C LYS A 368 -12.84 -20.92 -7.77
N GLY A 369 -13.08 -22.11 -7.21
CA GLY A 369 -13.76 -23.22 -7.90
C GLY A 369 -12.93 -23.95 -8.97
N HIS A 370 -11.67 -23.58 -9.17
CA HIS A 370 -10.74 -24.26 -10.07
C HIS A 370 -9.82 -25.18 -9.28
N SER A 371 -9.70 -26.43 -9.72
CA SER A 371 -8.93 -27.47 -9.03
C SER A 371 -7.73 -27.92 -9.86
N ALA A 372 -6.58 -28.11 -9.22
CA ALA A 372 -5.39 -28.66 -9.86
C ALA A 372 -4.53 -29.46 -8.86
N PRO A 373 -3.79 -30.49 -9.33
CA PRO A 373 -2.83 -31.20 -8.50
C PRO A 373 -1.66 -30.29 -8.15
N VAL A 374 -1.37 -30.17 -6.85
CA VAL A 374 -0.25 -29.41 -6.30
C VAL A 374 0.46 -30.32 -5.30
N PRO A 375 1.49 -31.08 -5.73
CA PRO A 375 2.25 -31.91 -4.82
C PRO A 375 3.03 -31.03 -3.84
N LEU A 376 2.94 -31.36 -2.56
CA LEU A 376 3.62 -30.66 -1.48
C LEU A 376 4.61 -31.61 -0.79
N PRO A 377 5.90 -31.60 -1.17
CA PRO A 377 6.92 -32.31 -0.43
C PRO A 377 7.12 -31.63 0.93
N PHE A 378 7.27 -32.44 1.99
CA PHE A 378 7.48 -31.94 3.34
C PHE A 378 8.44 -32.82 4.15
N THR A 379 9.09 -32.20 5.12
CA THR A 379 9.83 -32.88 6.18
C THR A 379 8.95 -33.01 7.41
N LEU A 380 9.03 -34.15 8.09
CA LEU A 380 8.25 -34.47 9.29
C LEU A 380 9.19 -34.88 10.42
N SER A 381 9.05 -34.26 11.59
CA SER A 381 9.65 -34.71 12.84
C SER A 381 8.55 -35.04 13.83
N ILE A 382 8.67 -36.18 14.50
CA ILE A 382 7.74 -36.59 15.55
C ILE A 382 8.55 -36.85 16.81
N GLU A 383 8.25 -36.08 17.86
CA GLU A 383 8.81 -36.24 19.21
C GLU A 383 7.65 -36.46 20.18
N ASP A 384 7.60 -37.64 20.79
CA ASP A 384 6.49 -38.10 21.62
C ASP A 384 5.13 -37.97 20.89
N ASP A 385 4.22 -37.13 21.41
CA ASP A 385 2.90 -36.86 20.84
C ASP A 385 2.85 -35.55 20.04
N THR A 386 4.00 -34.96 19.70
CA THR A 386 4.10 -33.71 18.91
C THR A 386 4.73 -33.96 17.56
N ALA A 387 4.03 -33.59 16.49
CA ALA A 387 4.52 -33.61 15.12
C ALA A 387 4.78 -32.19 14.60
N THR A 388 5.94 -31.96 14.01
CA THR A 388 6.26 -30.74 13.27
C THR A 388 6.53 -31.06 11.80
N ALA A 389 5.84 -30.34 10.92
CA ALA A 389 5.95 -30.51 9.48
C ALA A 389 6.29 -29.18 8.80
N SER A 390 7.24 -29.21 7.86
CA SER A 390 7.59 -28.05 7.04
C SER A 390 7.77 -28.45 5.58
N GLY A 391 7.23 -27.65 4.67
CA GLY A 391 7.21 -27.98 3.26
C GLY A 391 7.09 -26.74 2.38
N THR A 392 7.56 -26.85 1.15
CA THR A 392 7.50 -25.78 0.16
C THR A 392 7.09 -26.32 -1.19
N THR A 393 6.28 -25.58 -1.92
CA THR A 393 5.93 -25.89 -3.31
C THR A 393 5.75 -24.60 -4.11
N THR A 394 5.69 -24.71 -5.43
CA THR A 394 5.44 -23.58 -6.33
C THR A 394 4.28 -23.93 -7.23
N LEU A 395 3.34 -23.00 -7.38
CA LEU A 395 2.20 -23.14 -8.28
C LEU A 395 2.11 -21.97 -9.26
N ASP A 396 1.47 -22.19 -10.41
CA ASP A 396 1.14 -21.12 -11.35
C ASP A 396 -0.25 -20.57 -11.02
N ARG A 397 -0.33 -19.30 -10.62
CA ARG A 397 -1.59 -18.64 -10.21
C ARG A 397 -2.67 -18.66 -11.29
N ARG A 398 -2.29 -18.73 -12.56
CA ARG A 398 -3.22 -18.72 -13.71
C ARG A 398 -4.00 -20.02 -13.83
N THR A 399 -3.46 -21.11 -13.27
CA THR A 399 -4.18 -22.40 -13.16
C THR A 399 -5.50 -22.24 -12.41
N PHE A 400 -5.57 -21.28 -11.50
CA PHE A 400 -6.71 -21.00 -10.64
C PHE A 400 -7.48 -19.74 -11.04
N HIS A 401 -7.18 -19.15 -12.20
CA HIS A 401 -7.77 -17.90 -12.66
C HIS A 401 -7.59 -16.74 -11.66
N VAL A 402 -6.41 -16.68 -11.03
CA VAL A 402 -6.02 -15.63 -10.08
C VAL A 402 -5.12 -14.63 -10.81
N GLY A 403 -5.66 -13.44 -11.05
CA GLY A 403 -4.99 -12.33 -11.72
C GLY A 403 -4.97 -12.47 -13.25
N ASP A 404 -6.04 -12.97 -13.88
CA ASP A 404 -6.09 -13.20 -15.34
C ASP A 404 -5.87 -11.91 -16.14
N SER A 405 -6.24 -10.77 -15.56
CA SER A 405 -5.99 -9.46 -16.14
C SER A 405 -4.50 -9.07 -16.20
N MET A 406 -3.65 -9.72 -15.40
CA MET A 406 -2.21 -9.47 -15.30
C MET A 406 -1.46 -10.47 -16.18
N THR A 407 -1.20 -10.05 -17.41
CA THR A 407 -0.67 -10.91 -18.49
C THR A 407 0.85 -10.83 -18.64
N ASP A 408 1.49 -9.84 -18.02
CA ASP A 408 2.94 -9.67 -18.04
C ASP A 408 3.59 -10.20 -16.75
N GLU A 409 4.48 -11.19 -16.91
CA GLU A 409 5.22 -11.80 -15.80
C GLU A 409 6.16 -10.82 -15.11
N ALA A 410 6.67 -9.82 -15.84
CA ALA A 410 7.49 -8.77 -15.25
C ALA A 410 6.66 -7.86 -14.33
N SER A 411 5.35 -7.75 -14.56
CA SER A 411 4.44 -6.98 -13.71
C SER A 411 4.01 -7.79 -12.49
N LEU A 412 3.48 -8.98 -12.70
CA LEU A 412 3.14 -9.94 -11.65
C LEU A 412 3.48 -11.35 -12.12
N ALA A 413 4.49 -11.94 -11.49
CA ALA A 413 4.98 -13.26 -11.83
C ALA A 413 3.86 -14.31 -11.79
N PHE A 414 3.93 -15.27 -12.70
CA PHE A 414 3.03 -16.41 -12.74
C PHE A 414 3.29 -17.41 -11.60
N PRO A 415 4.55 -17.78 -11.28
CA PRO A 415 4.81 -18.65 -10.14
C PRO A 415 4.55 -17.93 -8.81
N VAL A 416 3.92 -18.66 -7.89
CA VAL A 416 3.73 -18.29 -6.49
C VAL A 416 4.34 -19.39 -5.63
N GLU A 417 5.25 -19.00 -4.75
CA GLU A 417 5.83 -19.93 -3.78
C GLU A 417 4.91 -20.05 -2.57
N ILE A 418 4.68 -21.28 -2.13
CA ILE A 418 3.90 -21.61 -0.94
C ILE A 418 4.83 -22.28 0.05
N ALA A 419 4.79 -21.85 1.30
CA ALA A 419 5.54 -22.44 2.39
C ALA A 419 4.60 -22.77 3.54
N ILE A 420 4.74 -23.95 4.13
CA ILE A 420 3.98 -24.36 5.29
C ILE A 420 4.91 -24.69 6.46
N GLU A 421 4.42 -24.37 7.65
CA GLU A 421 4.97 -24.85 8.91
C GLU A 421 3.80 -25.19 9.82
N ILE A 422 3.69 -26.45 10.26
CA ILE A 422 2.56 -26.95 11.04
C ILE A 422 3.08 -27.71 12.25
N THR A 423 2.49 -27.45 13.42
CA THR A 423 2.64 -28.24 14.64
C THR A 423 1.30 -28.87 14.99
N ALA A 424 1.29 -30.19 15.16
CA ALA A 424 0.11 -30.94 15.53
C ALA A 424 0.39 -31.87 16.71
N ILE A 425 -0.65 -32.19 17.48
CA ILE A 425 -0.59 -33.16 18.57
C ILE A 425 -1.53 -34.32 18.30
N ARG A 426 -1.16 -35.49 18.81
CA ARG A 426 -1.93 -36.72 18.69
C ARG A 426 -3.06 -36.83 19.70
#